data_AF-A0A7V9J875-F1
#
_entry.id   AF-A0A7V9J875-F1
#
_cell.length_a   1.000
_cell.length_b   1.000
_cell.length_c   1.000
_cell.angle_alpha   90.00
_cell.angle_beta   90.00
_cell.angle_gamma   90.00
#
_symmetry.space_group_name_H-M   'P 1'
#
loop_
_entity.id
_entity.type
_entity.pdbx_description
1 polymer ?
#
loop_
_entity_poly.entity_id
_entity_poly.type
_entity_poly.pdbx_seq_one_letter_code
_entity_poly.pdbx_strand_id
1 'polypeptide(L)'
;MRNLKASSLFSLLAALILTLGITGLASAHIVSKSILTESGECIEGGTRCSAAVYGPNGFSGTLTFSADEAGDTVKVIDYICVHTPGTAQFKSFGGSYTLVLTNSGAALGSGTYAVTNGRDCKGRGSVAAPLSSGVSIVVPADLTVEYTVKIAGVTPGADAEATFAAYNSIRNEAFDTGGGQARSLSVKPPTNFIIPEAPLAVLLLLTGGAFAGWFVLRRSRVQLAPVA
;
A
#
# COMPACT_ATOMS: atom_id res chain seq x y z
N MET A 1 -62.08 2.24 10.84
CA MET A 1 -60.80 2.72 11.41
C MET A 1 -60.25 1.61 12.30
N ARG A 2 -59.07 1.04 11.99
CA ARG A 2 -58.51 -0.07 12.79
C ARG A 2 -57.59 0.50 13.87
N ASN A 3 -57.90 0.21 15.13
CA ASN A 3 -57.10 0.62 16.28
C ASN A 3 -55.72 -0.05 16.22
N LEU A 4 -54.69 0.71 15.82
CA LEU A 4 -53.29 0.35 16.02
C LEU A 4 -53.03 0.24 17.52
N LYS A 5 -52.85 -0.99 18.01
CA LYS A 5 -52.54 -1.24 19.42
C LYS A 5 -51.26 -0.49 19.79
N ALA A 6 -51.29 0.26 20.90
CA ALA A 6 -50.16 1.08 21.35
C ALA A 6 -48.85 0.27 21.55
N SER A 7 -48.97 -1.03 21.86
CA SER A 7 -47.83 -1.97 21.91
C SER A 7 -47.09 -2.10 20.57
N SER A 8 -47.79 -1.99 19.44
CA SER A 8 -47.17 -2.06 18.11
C SER A 8 -46.33 -0.82 17.80
N LEU A 9 -46.76 0.36 18.23
CA LEU A 9 -45.98 1.60 18.07
C LEU A 9 -44.72 1.58 18.94
N PHE A 10 -44.82 1.12 20.19
CA PHE A 10 -43.66 1.02 21.08
C PHE A 10 -42.60 0.05 20.54
N SER A 11 -43.00 -1.12 20.02
CA SER A 11 -42.06 -2.05 19.37
C SER A 11 -41.42 -1.47 18.11
N LEU A 12 -42.16 -0.73 17.30
CA LEU A 12 -41.62 -0.02 16.13
C LEU A 12 -40.67 1.11 16.52
N LEU A 13 -40.98 1.90 17.55
CA LEU A 13 -40.10 2.96 18.04
C LEU A 13 -38.82 2.39 18.67
N ALA A 14 -38.94 1.31 19.45
CA ALA A 14 -37.78 0.61 20.02
C ALA A 14 -36.91 -0.02 18.93
N ALA A 15 -37.51 -0.64 17.90
CA ALA A 15 -36.77 -1.15 16.75
C ALA A 15 -36.08 -0.02 15.96
N LEU A 16 -36.75 1.12 15.77
CA LEU A 16 -36.18 2.29 15.09
C LEU A 16 -35.04 2.92 15.90
N ILE A 17 -35.16 3.00 17.23
CA ILE A 17 -34.09 3.47 18.12
C ILE A 17 -32.94 2.45 18.16
N LEU A 18 -33.22 1.15 18.04
CA LEU A 18 -32.17 0.12 17.98
C LEU A 18 -31.43 0.13 16.62
N THR A 19 -32.12 0.41 15.50
CA THR A 19 -31.46 0.53 14.19
C THR A 19 -30.75 1.88 14.02
N LEU A 20 -31.30 2.98 14.57
CA LEU A 20 -30.60 4.27 14.68
C LEU A 20 -29.47 4.24 15.71
N GLY A 21 -29.56 3.40 16.75
CA GLY A 21 -28.48 3.21 17.74
C GLY A 21 -27.29 2.39 17.20
N ILE A 22 -27.44 1.75 16.04
CA ILE A 22 -26.38 1.00 15.35
C ILE A 22 -25.87 1.79 14.11
N THR A 23 -26.26 3.06 13.93
CA THR A 23 -25.58 3.93 12.95
C THR A 23 -24.21 4.31 13.48
N GLY A 24 -23.24 3.44 13.21
CA GLY A 24 -21.81 3.73 13.18
C GLY A 24 -21.21 4.43 14.40
N LEU A 25 -20.50 3.65 15.22
CA LEU A 25 -19.18 4.12 15.62
C LEU A 25 -18.33 4.22 14.34
N ALA A 26 -18.43 5.36 13.65
CA ALA A 26 -17.46 5.79 12.66
C ALA A 26 -16.15 6.11 13.41
N SER A 27 -15.42 5.06 13.77
CA SER A 27 -13.99 5.16 14.02
C SER A 27 -13.38 5.43 12.65
N ALA A 28 -13.19 6.72 12.38
CA ALA A 28 -12.37 7.25 11.31
C ALA A 28 -10.91 6.92 11.61
N HIS A 29 -10.18 6.51 10.59
CA HIS A 29 -8.98 5.71 10.75
C HIS A 29 -8.22 5.60 9.42
N ILE A 30 -6.87 5.53 9.38
CA ILE A 30 -6.11 5.52 8.12
C ILE A 30 -6.70 4.49 7.15
N VAL A 31 -7.18 4.98 6.02
CA VAL A 31 -8.01 4.25 5.04
C VAL A 31 -7.13 3.52 4.02
N SER A 32 -6.07 4.17 3.56
CA SER A 32 -5.17 3.63 2.53
C SER A 32 -3.72 4.07 2.73
N LYS A 33 -2.82 3.33 2.07
CA LYS A 33 -1.36 3.53 2.15
C LYS A 33 -0.67 3.09 0.87
N SER A 34 0.22 3.93 0.35
CA SER A 34 1.06 3.67 -0.81
C SER A 34 2.56 3.66 -0.45
N ILE A 35 3.44 3.24 -1.37
CA ILE A 35 4.92 3.30 -1.33
C ILE A 35 5.45 3.67 -2.74
N LEU A 36 5.81 4.93 -3.03
CA LEU A 36 5.94 5.61 -4.36
C LEU A 36 6.49 4.83 -5.61
N THR A 37 5.64 4.54 -6.63
CA THR A 37 5.82 4.26 -8.09
C THR A 37 7.16 3.86 -8.67
N GLU A 38 8.01 4.86 -8.80
CA GLU A 38 8.79 4.92 -10.01
C GLU A 38 10.22 4.39 -9.83
N SER A 39 10.65 3.59 -8.82
CA SER A 39 10.50 3.49 -7.32
C SER A 39 9.54 2.61 -6.43
N GLY A 40 8.41 1.98 -6.82
CA GLY A 40 7.43 1.43 -5.83
C GLY A 40 6.00 0.96 -6.26
N GLU A 41 4.95 1.78 -6.02
CA GLU A 41 3.53 1.42 -5.66
C GLU A 41 2.78 0.39 -6.51
N CYS A 42 1.76 -0.16 -5.86
CA CYS A 42 0.59 -0.72 -6.49
C CYS A 42 -0.59 0.25 -6.35
N ILE A 43 -1.48 0.29 -7.34
CA ILE A 43 -2.85 0.85 -7.21
C ILE A 43 -3.83 -0.32 -7.30
N GLU A 44 -4.95 -0.29 -6.55
CA GLU A 44 -6.06 -1.22 -6.78
C GLU A 44 -6.61 -1.06 -8.21
N GLY A 45 -6.80 -2.16 -8.95
CA GLY A 45 -7.28 -2.11 -10.33
C GLY A 45 -6.52 -2.95 -11.36
N GLY A 46 -5.49 -3.70 -10.96
CA GLY A 46 -4.93 -4.80 -11.78
C GLY A 46 -3.69 -4.47 -12.62
N THR A 47 -3.10 -3.28 -12.48
CA THR A 47 -1.78 -2.99 -13.05
C THR A 47 -0.67 -3.63 -12.19
N ARG A 48 0.42 -4.09 -12.81
CA ARG A 48 1.53 -4.73 -12.08
C ARG A 48 2.24 -3.72 -11.18
N CYS A 49 2.37 -4.07 -9.90
CA CYS A 49 3.27 -3.38 -8.97
C CYS A 49 4.72 -3.42 -9.45
N SER A 50 5.49 -2.39 -9.14
CA SER A 50 6.96 -2.49 -9.17
C SER A 50 7.48 -3.05 -7.83
N ALA A 51 8.80 -3.11 -7.63
CA ALA A 51 9.37 -3.48 -6.33
C ALA A 51 9.45 -2.23 -5.43
N ALA A 52 9.09 -2.36 -4.15
CA ALA A 52 9.31 -1.25 -3.20
C ALA A 52 10.81 -1.00 -3.04
N VAL A 53 11.24 0.22 -3.36
CA VAL A 53 12.65 0.61 -3.25
C VAL A 53 12.92 1.20 -1.88
N TYR A 54 13.99 0.75 -1.23
CA TYR A 54 14.54 1.41 -0.05
C TYR A 54 15.49 2.53 -0.51
N GLY A 55 14.94 3.73 -0.66
CA GLY A 55 15.67 4.90 -1.15
C GLY A 55 16.64 5.50 -0.13
N PRO A 56 17.33 6.60 -0.47
CA PRO A 56 18.34 7.25 0.39
C PRO A 56 17.88 7.54 1.82
N ASN A 57 16.59 7.82 2.00
CA ASN A 57 15.98 8.16 3.29
C ASN A 57 15.19 7.00 3.93
N GLY A 58 15.05 5.86 3.24
CA GLY A 58 14.25 4.70 3.66
C GLY A 58 13.11 4.36 2.68
N PHE A 59 12.05 3.71 3.17
CA PHE A 59 10.81 3.52 2.41
C PHE A 59 9.94 4.78 2.51
N SER A 60 9.40 5.26 1.39
CA SER A 60 8.52 6.45 1.36
C SER A 60 7.24 6.21 0.57
N GLY A 61 6.19 6.96 0.91
CA GLY A 61 4.88 6.87 0.26
C GLY A 61 3.87 7.81 0.91
N THR A 62 2.59 7.51 0.73
CA THR A 62 1.48 8.34 1.22
C THR A 62 0.53 7.55 2.12
N LEU A 63 -0.01 8.18 3.16
CA LEU A 63 -1.14 7.75 3.97
C LEU A 63 -2.34 8.64 3.65
N THR A 64 -3.52 8.04 3.56
CA THR A 64 -4.78 8.79 3.44
C THR A 64 -5.67 8.50 4.65
N PHE A 65 -6.07 9.56 5.34
CA PHE A 65 -6.94 9.55 6.51
C PHE A 65 -8.42 9.61 6.11
N SER A 66 -9.31 9.29 7.05
CA SER A 66 -10.75 9.47 6.85
C SER A 66 -11.15 10.94 6.93
N ALA A 67 -12.20 11.33 6.21
CA ALA A 67 -12.59 12.74 6.05
C ALA A 67 -12.99 13.44 7.36
N ASP A 68 -13.43 12.68 8.35
CA ASP A 68 -13.81 13.12 9.69
C ASP A 68 -12.64 13.22 10.68
N GLU A 69 -11.42 12.80 10.30
CA GLU A 69 -10.20 13.05 11.11
C GLU A 69 -9.56 14.42 10.82
N ALA A 70 -10.08 15.23 9.88
CA ALA A 70 -9.47 16.50 9.50
C ALA A 70 -9.33 17.47 10.70
N GLY A 71 -8.09 17.74 11.12
CA GLY A 71 -7.78 18.57 12.29
C GLY A 71 -7.66 17.80 13.62
N ASP A 72 -7.94 16.49 13.65
CA ASP A 72 -7.72 15.67 14.83
C ASP A 72 -6.24 15.35 15.06
N THR A 73 -5.88 15.10 16.33
CA THR A 73 -4.52 14.70 16.71
C THR A 73 -4.43 13.19 16.87
N VAL A 74 -3.65 12.54 16.00
CA VAL A 74 -3.43 11.09 15.99
C VAL A 74 -1.95 10.75 16.14
N LYS A 75 -1.63 9.57 16.70
CA LYS A 75 -0.27 9.02 16.66
C LYS A 75 -0.17 7.92 15.63
N VAL A 76 0.76 8.06 14.70
CA VAL A 76 1.01 7.08 13.62
C VAL A 76 2.23 6.22 13.95
N ILE A 77 2.12 4.92 13.67
CA ILE A 77 3.22 3.96 13.65
C ILE A 77 3.25 3.28 12.30
N ASP A 78 4.46 3.08 11.78
CA ASP A 78 4.73 2.51 10.46
C ASP A 78 5.86 1.47 10.54
N TYR A 79 5.65 0.24 10.05
CA TYR A 79 6.68 -0.80 10.08
C TYR A 79 6.58 -1.84 8.97
N ILE A 80 7.74 -2.41 8.64
CA ILE A 80 7.89 -3.40 7.58
C ILE A 80 7.55 -4.79 8.10
N CYS A 81 6.79 -5.51 7.28
CA CYS A 81 6.45 -6.90 7.42
C CYS A 81 7.11 -7.69 6.30
N VAL A 82 7.87 -8.72 6.66
CA VAL A 82 8.61 -9.60 5.76
C VAL A 82 7.97 -10.98 5.67
N HIS A 83 8.04 -11.60 4.50
CA HIS A 83 7.61 -12.97 4.27
C HIS A 83 8.83 -13.85 3.93
N THR A 84 9.08 -14.88 4.75
CA THR A 84 10.16 -15.85 4.53
C THR A 84 9.65 -17.03 3.68
N PRO A 85 10.42 -17.52 2.69
CA PRO A 85 10.08 -18.75 1.97
C PRO A 85 9.76 -19.92 2.92
N GLY A 86 8.74 -20.70 2.59
CA GLY A 86 8.29 -21.83 3.43
C GLY A 86 7.48 -21.45 4.68
N THR A 87 7.33 -20.16 4.99
CA THR A 87 6.34 -19.68 5.97
C THR A 87 5.05 -19.24 5.27
N ALA A 88 3.93 -19.21 5.99
CA ALA A 88 2.63 -18.80 5.46
C ALA A 88 2.16 -17.42 5.97
N GLN A 89 3.04 -16.68 6.65
CA GLN A 89 2.69 -15.47 7.40
C GLN A 89 3.72 -14.37 7.19
N PHE A 90 3.24 -13.14 7.06
CA PHE A 90 4.06 -11.95 7.16
C PHE A 90 4.41 -11.71 8.61
N LYS A 91 5.68 -11.46 8.91
CA LYS A 91 6.16 -11.15 10.25
C LYS A 91 6.82 -9.78 10.29
N SER A 92 6.67 -9.05 11.38
CA SER A 92 7.34 -7.76 11.55
C SER A 92 8.85 -7.91 11.50
N PHE A 93 9.51 -7.06 10.72
CA PHE A 93 10.95 -6.91 10.70
C PHE A 93 11.35 -6.03 11.90
N GLY A 94 11.95 -6.62 12.93
CA GLY A 94 12.28 -5.90 14.15
C GLY A 94 13.44 -4.92 13.99
N GLY A 95 13.47 -3.89 14.83
CA GLY A 95 14.54 -2.89 14.84
C GLY A 95 14.10 -1.57 15.48
N SER A 96 14.97 -0.56 15.40
CA SER A 96 14.60 0.82 15.70
C SER A 96 14.20 1.51 14.40
N TYR A 97 13.01 2.11 14.38
CA TYR A 97 12.39 2.73 13.22
C TYR A 97 12.27 4.23 13.47
N THR A 98 12.68 5.03 12.50
CA THR A 98 12.43 6.48 12.49
C THR A 98 11.40 6.79 11.41
N LEU A 99 10.28 7.37 11.82
CA LEU A 99 9.21 7.83 10.95
C LEU A 99 9.25 9.35 10.86
N VAL A 100 9.22 9.86 9.64
CA VAL A 100 9.05 11.28 9.31
C VAL A 100 7.74 11.41 8.54
N LEU A 101 6.92 12.40 8.88
CA LEU A 101 5.62 12.68 8.27
C LEU A 101 5.61 14.11 7.73
N THR A 102 5.25 14.27 6.45
CA THR A 102 5.12 15.57 5.77
C THR A 102 3.77 15.72 5.10
N ASN A 103 3.37 16.95 4.80
CA ASN A 103 2.28 17.26 3.89
C ASN A 103 2.79 18.31 2.90
N SER A 104 2.76 18.00 1.60
CA SER A 104 3.35 18.83 0.55
C SER A 104 4.80 19.27 0.86
N GLY A 105 5.61 18.36 1.43
CA GLY A 105 6.98 18.63 1.89
C GLY A 105 7.13 19.43 3.20
N ALA A 106 6.06 19.97 3.78
CA ALA A 106 6.11 20.61 5.10
C ALA A 106 6.09 19.56 6.22
N ALA A 107 6.94 19.69 7.24
CA ALA A 107 7.04 18.73 8.33
C ALA A 107 5.81 18.78 9.26
N LEU A 108 5.14 17.63 9.43
CA LEU A 108 4.07 17.44 10.41
C LEU A 108 4.59 16.87 11.73
N GLY A 109 5.55 15.95 11.65
CA GLY A 109 6.11 15.29 12.82
C GLY A 109 7.21 14.29 12.47
N SER A 110 8.01 13.95 13.47
CA SER A 110 9.01 12.87 13.38
C SER A 110 9.20 12.21 14.73
N GLY A 111 9.57 10.93 14.74
CA GLY A 111 9.89 10.21 15.97
C GLY A 111 10.53 8.85 15.69
N THR A 112 11.07 8.26 16.75
CA THR A 112 11.76 6.97 16.69
C THR A 112 11.15 6.01 17.70
N TYR A 113 10.83 4.79 17.26
CA TYR A 113 10.22 3.75 18.09
C TYR A 113 10.83 2.37 17.81
N ALA A 114 10.66 1.44 18.75
CA ALA A 114 11.14 0.06 18.61
C ALA A 114 10.02 -0.84 18.06
N VAL A 115 10.34 -1.60 17.02
CA VAL A 115 9.47 -2.63 16.44
C VAL A 115 9.95 -4.00 16.93
N THR A 116 9.05 -4.75 17.55
CA THR A 116 9.30 -6.13 18.00
C THR A 116 9.47 -7.03 16.79
N ASN A 117 10.56 -7.80 16.72
CA ASN A 117 10.77 -8.76 15.63
C ASN A 117 9.78 -9.93 15.69
N GLY A 118 9.34 -10.43 14.53
CA GLY A 118 8.68 -11.73 14.41
C GLY A 118 7.20 -11.79 14.79
N ARG A 119 6.53 -10.66 15.08
CA ARG A 119 5.08 -10.61 15.33
C ARG A 119 4.31 -10.89 14.03
N ASP A 120 3.24 -11.68 14.08
CA ASP A 120 2.37 -11.91 12.91
C ASP A 120 1.72 -10.57 12.51
N CYS A 121 1.90 -10.15 11.26
CA CYS A 121 1.31 -8.92 10.74
C CYS A 121 -0.18 -9.12 10.37
N LYS A 122 -0.96 -9.66 11.31
CA LYS A 122 -2.41 -9.88 11.18
C LYS A 122 -3.20 -8.89 12.03
N GLY A 123 -3.58 -7.80 11.38
CA GLY A 123 -4.63 -6.93 11.88
C GLY A 123 -4.23 -6.07 13.09
N ARG A 124 -5.19 -5.25 13.56
CA ARG A 124 -5.03 -4.34 14.72
C ARG A 124 -4.63 -5.04 16.04
N GLY A 125 -4.84 -6.35 16.17
CA GLY A 125 -4.52 -7.10 17.38
C GLY A 125 -3.03 -7.49 17.56
N SER A 126 -2.19 -7.23 16.56
CA SER A 126 -0.78 -7.69 16.54
C SER A 126 0.22 -6.59 16.17
N VAL A 127 -0.09 -5.32 16.50
CA VAL A 127 0.79 -4.17 16.22
C VAL A 127 2.18 -4.42 16.83
N ALA A 128 3.22 -4.38 16.00
CA ALA A 128 4.57 -4.78 16.41
C ALA A 128 5.30 -3.74 17.28
N ALA A 129 4.76 -2.53 17.37
CA ALA A 129 5.21 -1.45 18.26
C ALA A 129 3.99 -0.83 19.00
N PRO A 130 4.13 -0.34 20.25
CA PRO A 130 2.99 0.22 20.99
C PRO A 130 2.57 1.58 20.41
N LEU A 131 1.31 1.75 20.00
CA LEU A 131 0.78 3.01 19.42
C LEU A 131 1.07 4.28 20.25
N SER A 132 1.25 4.14 21.56
CA SER A 132 1.67 5.24 22.44
C SER A 132 3.04 5.84 22.11
N SER A 133 3.96 5.09 21.49
CA SER A 133 5.25 5.56 20.97
C SER A 133 5.21 6.05 19.52
N GLY A 134 4.03 6.14 18.91
CA GLY A 134 3.86 6.67 17.56
C GLY A 134 4.10 8.17 17.45
N VAL A 135 4.34 8.63 16.23
CA VAL A 135 4.56 10.04 15.89
C VAL A 135 3.22 10.76 15.93
N SER A 136 3.09 11.74 16.83
CA SER A 136 1.89 12.57 16.93
C SER A 136 1.86 13.58 15.79
N ILE A 137 0.74 13.66 15.08
CA ILE A 137 0.46 14.67 14.06
C ILE A 137 -0.95 15.23 14.25
N VAL A 138 -1.19 16.42 13.71
CA VAL A 138 -2.54 16.90 13.39
C VAL A 138 -2.83 16.50 11.95
N VAL A 139 -3.94 15.81 11.69
CA VAL A 139 -4.30 15.35 10.34
C VAL A 139 -4.62 16.57 9.45
N PRO A 140 -3.93 16.74 8.30
CA PRO A 140 -4.19 17.84 7.37
C PRO A 140 -5.61 17.84 6.79
N ALA A 141 -6.09 19.01 6.35
CA ALA A 141 -7.42 19.17 5.75
C ALA A 141 -7.57 18.50 4.37
N ASP A 142 -6.47 18.19 3.68
CA ASP A 142 -6.44 17.39 2.45
C ASP A 142 -6.33 15.88 2.72
N LEU A 143 -6.37 15.48 4.00
CA LEU A 143 -6.35 14.10 4.50
C LEU A 143 -5.10 13.31 4.10
N THR A 144 -4.06 13.97 3.57
CA THR A 144 -2.95 13.33 2.87
C THR A 144 -1.66 13.58 3.62
N VAL A 145 -0.96 12.50 3.98
CA VAL A 145 0.32 12.58 4.69
C VAL A 145 1.35 11.74 3.96
N GLU A 146 2.35 12.41 3.41
CA GLU A 146 3.57 11.78 2.91
C GLU A 146 4.36 11.24 4.12
N TYR A 147 5.00 10.08 3.96
CA TYR A 147 5.82 9.48 5.01
C TYR A 147 7.16 9.00 4.49
N THR A 148 8.12 8.92 5.41
CA THR A 148 9.39 8.21 5.20
C THR A 148 9.73 7.39 6.44
N VAL A 149 10.04 6.11 6.24
CA VAL A 149 10.43 5.15 7.27
C VAL A 149 11.85 4.67 7.04
N LYS A 150 12.73 5.01 7.99
CA LYS A 150 14.10 4.55 8.04
C LYS A 150 14.27 3.51 9.15
N ILE A 151 15.00 2.43 8.86
CA ILE A 151 15.32 1.39 9.83
C ILE A 151 16.79 1.53 10.24
N ALA A 152 17.05 1.60 11.55
CA ALA A 152 18.40 1.68 12.07
C ALA A 152 19.20 0.42 11.70
N GLY A 153 20.41 0.62 11.17
CA GLY A 153 21.25 -0.47 10.66
C GLY A 153 20.92 -0.93 9.23
N VAL A 154 19.89 -0.38 8.57
CA VAL A 154 19.58 -0.66 7.17
C VAL A 154 19.92 0.55 6.32
N THR A 155 21.02 0.44 5.57
CA THR A 155 21.54 1.47 4.65
C THR A 155 21.02 1.24 3.21
N PRO A 156 20.80 2.31 2.42
CA PRO A 156 20.38 2.20 1.02
C PRO A 156 21.39 1.46 0.14
N GLY A 157 20.91 0.79 -0.90
CA GLY A 157 21.74 0.02 -1.82
C GLY A 157 22.02 -1.40 -1.32
N ALA A 158 23.28 -1.86 -1.46
CA ALA A 158 23.66 -3.26 -1.23
C ALA A 158 23.32 -3.78 0.19
N ASP A 159 23.35 -2.93 1.21
CA ASP A 159 23.03 -3.32 2.59
C ASP A 159 21.53 -3.62 2.77
N ALA A 160 20.66 -2.80 2.19
CA ALA A 160 19.21 -3.06 2.16
C ALA A 160 18.89 -4.33 1.36
N GLU A 161 19.58 -4.56 0.24
CA GLU A 161 19.42 -5.81 -0.51
C GLU A 161 19.86 -7.02 0.29
N ALA A 162 21.05 -7.01 0.90
CA ALA A 162 21.53 -8.09 1.75
C ALA A 162 20.59 -8.34 2.94
N THR A 163 20.06 -7.27 3.54
CA THR A 163 19.10 -7.32 4.64
C THR A 163 17.80 -8.01 4.24
N PHE A 164 17.27 -7.70 3.05
CA PHE A 164 15.97 -8.22 2.61
C PHE A 164 16.03 -9.44 1.68
N ALA A 165 17.22 -9.87 1.21
CA ALA A 165 17.41 -11.00 0.31
C ALA A 165 16.90 -12.35 0.84
N ALA A 166 16.82 -12.51 2.16
CA ALA A 166 16.28 -13.71 2.81
C ALA A 166 14.74 -13.84 2.72
N TYR A 167 14.06 -12.82 2.22
CA TYR A 167 12.59 -12.75 2.14
C TYR A 167 12.11 -12.74 0.69
N ASN A 168 11.00 -13.40 0.41
CA ASN A 168 10.41 -13.41 -0.94
C ASN A 168 9.45 -12.24 -1.18
N SER A 169 8.96 -11.59 -0.13
CA SER A 169 8.06 -10.45 -0.23
C SER A 169 8.14 -9.54 0.99
N ILE A 170 7.94 -8.24 0.78
CA ILE A 170 7.78 -7.22 1.81
C ILE A 170 6.42 -6.53 1.67
N ARG A 171 5.85 -6.15 2.81
CA ARG A 171 4.65 -5.34 2.95
C ARG A 171 4.91 -4.26 3.99
N ASN A 172 4.39 -3.06 3.79
CA ASN A 172 4.44 -2.02 4.82
C ASN A 172 3.07 -1.86 5.49
N GLU A 173 3.03 -1.68 6.81
CA GLU A 173 1.80 -1.47 7.58
C GLU A 173 1.88 -0.19 8.39
N ALA A 174 0.85 0.65 8.31
CA ALA A 174 0.67 1.82 9.16
C ALA A 174 -0.54 1.62 10.06
N PHE A 175 -0.46 2.14 11.27
CA PHE A 175 -1.54 2.15 12.26
C PHE A 175 -1.62 3.51 12.94
N ASP A 176 -2.81 3.91 13.36
CA ASP A 176 -3.03 5.13 14.15
C ASP A 176 -3.76 4.85 15.49
N THR A 177 -3.86 5.88 16.34
CA THR A 177 -4.57 5.84 17.62
C THR A 177 -6.10 6.02 17.55
N GLY A 178 -6.65 6.54 16.45
CA GLY A 178 -8.09 6.41 16.15
C GLY A 178 -8.49 4.94 15.86
N GLY A 179 -7.47 4.11 15.64
CA GLY A 179 -7.45 2.67 15.59
C GLY A 179 -6.99 2.13 14.24
N GLY A 180 -6.73 2.97 13.26
CA GLY A 180 -6.65 2.58 11.85
C GLY A 180 -5.54 1.65 11.48
N GLN A 181 -5.71 1.11 10.28
CA GLN A 181 -4.75 0.22 9.69
C GLN A 181 -4.82 0.35 8.19
N ALA A 182 -3.78 0.92 7.61
CA ALA A 182 -3.53 0.81 6.19
C ALA A 182 -2.31 -0.07 5.93
N ARG A 183 -2.34 -0.73 4.78
CA ARG A 183 -1.33 -1.71 4.37
C ARG A 183 -1.05 -1.50 2.90
N SER A 184 0.23 -1.45 2.55
CA SER A 184 0.60 -1.55 1.14
C SER A 184 0.22 -2.94 0.64
N LEU A 185 0.02 -3.06 -0.68
CA LEU A 185 0.13 -4.37 -1.31
C LEU A 185 1.55 -4.92 -1.12
N SER A 186 1.67 -6.24 -1.12
CA SER A 186 2.95 -6.91 -0.93
C SER A 186 3.71 -7.00 -2.24
N VAL A 187 4.99 -6.66 -2.21
CA VAL A 187 5.85 -6.60 -3.39
C VAL A 187 7.12 -7.41 -3.16
N LYS A 188 7.85 -7.73 -4.23
CA LYS A 188 9.17 -8.35 -4.10
C LYS A 188 10.13 -7.32 -3.47
N PRO A 189 11.07 -7.72 -2.59
CA PRO A 189 12.08 -6.81 -2.08
C PRO A 189 12.93 -6.19 -3.20
N PRO A 190 13.53 -5.01 -2.96
CA PRO A 190 14.47 -4.44 -3.91
C PRO A 190 15.61 -5.43 -4.12
N THR A 191 15.96 -5.63 -5.38
CA THR A 191 17.01 -6.52 -5.84
C THR A 191 17.68 -5.83 -7.01
N ASN A 192 19.03 -5.88 -7.08
CA ASN A 192 19.84 -5.22 -8.09
C ASN A 192 19.55 -5.77 -9.50
N PHE A 193 18.45 -5.33 -10.08
CA PHE A 193 18.12 -5.49 -11.48
C PHE A 193 18.39 -4.16 -12.16
N ILE A 194 19.58 -4.05 -12.76
CA ILE A 194 19.67 -3.44 -14.09
C ILE A 194 18.56 -4.14 -14.89
N ILE A 195 17.55 -3.40 -15.31
CA ILE A 195 16.52 -3.95 -16.19
C ILE A 195 17.23 -4.30 -17.50
N PRO A 196 17.44 -5.58 -17.86
CA PRO A 196 17.81 -5.87 -19.24
C PRO A 196 16.57 -5.47 -20.06
N GLU A 197 16.75 -4.57 -21.02
CA GLU A 197 15.68 -4.12 -21.91
C GLU A 197 14.98 -5.36 -22.49
N ALA A 198 13.75 -5.59 -22.02
CA ALA A 198 13.21 -6.94 -21.99
C ALA A 198 12.92 -7.49 -23.40
N PRO A 199 12.82 -8.83 -23.58
CA PRO A 199 12.59 -9.46 -24.89
C PRO A 199 11.29 -9.06 -25.61
N LEU A 200 10.49 -8.17 -25.04
CA LEU A 200 9.34 -7.51 -25.66
C LEU A 200 9.73 -6.77 -26.94
N ALA A 201 10.91 -6.16 -27.01
CA ALA A 201 11.42 -5.56 -28.26
C ALA A 201 11.63 -6.63 -29.36
N VAL A 202 12.16 -7.80 -29.00
CA VAL A 202 12.31 -8.95 -29.91
C VAL A 202 10.95 -9.51 -30.32
N LEU A 203 9.99 -9.58 -29.40
CA LEU A 203 8.63 -10.02 -29.70
C LEU A 203 7.89 -9.04 -30.63
N LEU A 204 8.09 -7.73 -30.46
CA LEU A 204 7.58 -6.68 -31.34
C LEU A 204 8.22 -6.73 -32.73
N LEU A 205 9.54 -6.96 -32.81
CA LEU A 205 10.24 -7.13 -34.09
C LEU A 205 9.77 -8.39 -34.83
N LEU A 206 9.58 -9.52 -34.12
CA LEU A 206 9.10 -10.76 -34.72
C LEU A 206 7.64 -10.67 -35.17
N THR A 207 6.75 -10.08 -34.36
CA THR A 207 5.34 -9.91 -34.72
C THR A 207 5.15 -8.87 -35.83
N GLY A 208 5.83 -7.72 -35.75
CA GLY A 208 5.84 -6.70 -36.80
C GLY A 208 6.40 -7.23 -38.13
N GLY A 209 7.51 -7.98 -38.08
CA GLY A 209 8.10 -8.62 -39.25
C GLY A 209 7.18 -9.65 -39.91
N ALA A 210 6.48 -10.47 -39.11
CA ALA A 210 5.51 -11.44 -39.61
C ALA A 210 4.31 -10.76 -40.31
N PHE A 211 3.75 -9.69 -39.72
CA PHE A 211 2.65 -8.93 -40.32
C PHE A 211 3.08 -8.21 -41.61
N ALA A 212 4.26 -7.58 -41.62
CA ALA A 212 4.81 -6.94 -42.81
C ALA A 212 5.05 -7.95 -43.94
N GLY A 213 5.65 -9.11 -43.64
CA GLY A 213 5.89 -10.18 -44.59
C GLY A 213 4.59 -10.73 -45.20
N TRP A 214 3.56 -10.96 -44.38
CA TRP A 214 2.25 -11.41 -44.86
C TRP A 214 1.59 -10.38 -45.79
N PHE A 215 1.66 -9.09 -45.46
CA PHE A 215 1.06 -8.03 -46.27
C PHE A 215 1.74 -7.88 -47.64
N VAL A 216 3.08 -7.99 -47.69
CA VAL A 216 3.86 -7.98 -48.94
C VAL A 216 3.52 -9.20 -49.80
N LEU A 217 3.49 -10.41 -49.21
CA LEU A 217 3.10 -11.66 -49.90
C LEU A 217 1.67 -11.62 -50.46
N ARG A 218 0.76 -10.90 -49.80
CA ARG A 218 -0.63 -10.75 -50.26
C ARG A 218 -0.73 -9.77 -51.43
N ARG A 219 0.10 -8.72 -51.46
CA ARG A 219 0.09 -7.68 -52.50
C ARG A 219 0.79 -8.13 -53.79
N SER A 220 1.88 -8.89 -53.71
CA SER A 220 2.61 -9.39 -54.89
C SER A 220 1.82 -10.42 -55.71
N ARG A 221 0.84 -11.11 -55.11
CA ARG A 221 -0.06 -12.03 -55.82
C ARG A 221 -1.14 -11.35 -56.67
N VAL A 222 -1.25 -10.02 -56.65
CA VAL A 222 -2.27 -9.25 -57.39
C VAL A 222 -1.75 -8.69 -58.72
N GLN A 223 -0.44 -8.78 -59.01
CA GLN A 223 0.18 -8.15 -60.20
C GLN A 223 0.72 -9.12 -61.26
N LEU A 224 0.30 -10.39 -61.26
CA LEU A 224 0.57 -11.33 -62.36
C LEU A 224 -0.70 -11.70 -63.12
N ALA A 225 -1.24 -10.70 -63.82
CA ALA A 225 -2.15 -10.88 -64.95
C ALA A 225 -1.66 -9.98 -66.10
N PRO A 226 -0.81 -10.49 -67.02
CA PRO A 226 -0.61 -9.83 -68.29
C PRO A 226 -1.92 -9.85 -69.08
N VAL A 227 -2.25 -8.70 -69.68
CA VAL A 227 -3.41 -8.52 -70.56
C VAL A 227 -3.26 -9.39 -71.80
N ALA A 228 -4.36 -10.00 -72.23
CA ALA A 228 -4.59 -10.54 -73.57
C ALA A 228 -5.79 -9.81 -74.17
#